data_AF-B0RIZ7-F1
#
_entry.id   AF-B0RIZ7-F1
#
_cell.length_a   1.000
_cell.length_b   1.000
_cell.length_c   1.000
_cell.angle_alpha   90.00
_cell.angle_beta   90.00
_cell.angle_gamma   90.00
#
_symmetry.space_group_name_H-M   'P 1'
#
loop_
_entity.id
_entity.type
_entity.pdbx_description
1 polymer ?
#
loop_
_entity_poly.entity_id
_entity_poly.type
_entity_poly.pdbx_seq_one_letter_code
_entity_poly.pdbx_strand_id
1 'polypeptide(L)'
;MVRLTRRDVALFDWFATVRIANMEALRWALPAAAGSAAPVTVRKAQHWCARMEALELVKREQLFQIGGAVVWPTATWASARQPHLLSQTTRHEVSVSIVSARYLAAGYEWFRDRPAKNGYEHQADGIARKGSTLDAVEVELTAKRPQRYGAIFRAFDVRLQRGEITHVTYFTNVAGGRAIQQALSGSAVPASGRSRLRVVPVFDDRGHWYGDEQPVELGGEWTAPALPAPVDRSNSRQPNLFESDPR
;
A
#
# COMPACT_ATOMS: atom_id res chain seq x y z
N MET A 1 -22.18 -30.19 -2.09
CA MET A 1 -22.30 -29.03 -2.99
C MET A 1 -21.83 -27.78 -2.24
N VAL A 2 -20.73 -27.15 -2.65
CA VAL A 2 -20.24 -25.91 -2.03
C VAL A 2 -20.96 -24.73 -2.68
N ARG A 3 -21.57 -23.85 -1.87
CA ARG A 3 -22.32 -22.68 -2.34
C ARG A 3 -21.55 -21.39 -2.04
N LEU A 4 -21.54 -20.46 -2.98
CA LEU A 4 -20.99 -19.12 -2.77
C LEU A 4 -21.84 -18.31 -1.79
N THR A 5 -21.17 -17.61 -0.89
CA THR A 5 -21.78 -16.68 0.05
C THR A 5 -21.68 -15.24 -0.46
N ARG A 6 -22.47 -14.31 0.11
CA ARG A 6 -22.36 -12.86 -0.19
C ARG A 6 -20.95 -12.33 0.04
N ARG A 7 -20.27 -12.81 1.09
CA ARG A 7 -18.86 -12.47 1.38
C ARG A 7 -17.92 -12.93 0.27
N ASP A 8 -18.17 -14.11 -0.31
CA ASP A 8 -17.34 -14.64 -1.39
C ASP A 8 -17.46 -13.77 -2.65
N VAL A 9 -18.69 -13.37 -3.01
CA VAL A 9 -18.95 -12.46 -4.13
C VAL A 9 -18.24 -11.11 -3.92
N ALA A 10 -18.38 -10.51 -2.74
CA ALA A 10 -17.72 -9.25 -2.41
C ALA A 10 -16.18 -9.34 -2.48
N LEU A 11 -15.60 -10.48 -2.10
CA LEU A 11 -14.16 -10.70 -2.25
C LEU A 11 -13.73 -10.74 -3.71
N PHE A 12 -14.54 -11.34 -4.57
CA PHE A 12 -14.21 -11.36 -5.98
C PHE A 12 -14.39 -9.99 -6.65
N ASP A 13 -15.36 -9.17 -6.23
CA ASP A 13 -15.46 -7.78 -6.66
C ASP A 13 -14.19 -6.99 -6.28
N TRP A 14 -13.65 -7.25 -5.08
CA TRP A 14 -12.35 -6.70 -4.68
C TRP A 14 -11.19 -7.23 -5.55
N PHE A 15 -11.15 -8.52 -5.87
CA PHE A 15 -10.16 -9.09 -6.78
C PHE A 15 -10.20 -8.50 -8.19
N ALA A 16 -11.37 -8.07 -8.67
CA ALA A 16 -11.47 -7.35 -9.95
C ALA A 16 -10.63 -6.05 -9.94
N THR A 17 -10.40 -5.47 -8.76
CA THR A 17 -9.56 -4.29 -8.56
C THR A 17 -8.07 -4.65 -8.42
N VAL A 18 -7.71 -5.49 -7.43
CA VAL A 18 -6.30 -5.74 -7.04
C VAL A 18 -5.60 -6.92 -7.73
N ARG A 19 -6.35 -7.72 -8.51
CA ARG A 19 -5.89 -8.84 -9.36
C ARG A 19 -5.21 -10.02 -8.66
N ILE A 20 -4.31 -9.78 -7.71
CA ILE A 20 -3.61 -10.78 -6.91
C ILE A 20 -3.62 -10.40 -5.44
N ALA A 21 -3.52 -11.39 -4.56
CA ALA A 21 -3.42 -11.20 -3.12
C ALA A 21 -2.57 -12.30 -2.49
N ASN A 22 -2.05 -12.07 -1.29
CA ASN A 22 -1.46 -13.13 -0.48
C ASN A 22 -2.34 -13.44 0.75
N MET A 23 -1.89 -14.36 1.60
CA MET A 23 -2.61 -14.70 2.82
C MET A 23 -2.80 -13.48 3.74
N GLU A 24 -1.83 -12.57 3.81
CA GLU A 24 -1.94 -11.37 4.63
C GLU A 24 -3.09 -10.48 4.17
N ALA A 25 -3.17 -10.14 2.88
CA ALA A 25 -4.28 -9.37 2.34
C ALA A 25 -5.63 -10.09 2.56
N LEU A 26 -5.68 -11.41 2.36
CA LEU A 26 -6.91 -12.19 2.55
C LEU A 26 -7.38 -12.25 4.01
N ARG A 27 -6.45 -12.28 4.98
CA ARG A 27 -6.79 -12.22 6.41
C ARG A 27 -7.59 -10.97 6.75
N TRP A 28 -7.31 -9.85 6.07
CA TRP A 28 -8.02 -8.58 6.26
C TRP A 28 -9.26 -8.45 5.38
N ALA A 29 -9.18 -8.83 4.11
CA ALA A 29 -10.28 -8.67 3.15
C ALA A 29 -11.50 -9.54 3.52
N LEU A 30 -11.27 -10.78 3.97
CA LEU A 30 -12.34 -11.72 4.36
C LEU A 30 -13.28 -11.16 5.44
N PRO A 31 -12.79 -10.73 6.62
CA PRO A 31 -13.65 -10.14 7.63
C PRO A 31 -14.19 -8.77 7.22
N ALA A 32 -13.43 -7.97 6.46
CA ALA A 32 -13.88 -6.67 5.97
C ALA A 32 -15.12 -6.78 5.08
N ALA A 33 -15.17 -7.78 4.19
CA ALA A 33 -16.35 -8.09 3.39
C ALA A 33 -17.57 -8.53 4.20
N ALA A 34 -17.39 -8.85 5.50
CA ALA A 34 -18.45 -9.10 6.46
C ALA A 34 -18.64 -7.95 7.47
N GLY A 35 -18.01 -6.79 7.26
CA GLY A 35 -18.10 -5.61 8.12
C GLY A 35 -17.23 -5.64 9.38
N SER A 36 -16.27 -6.56 9.47
CA SER A 36 -15.36 -6.66 10.62
C SER A 36 -14.02 -5.99 10.33
N ALA A 37 -13.55 -5.19 11.28
CA ALA A 37 -12.27 -4.48 11.18
C ALA A 37 -11.06 -5.32 11.58
N ALA A 38 -11.24 -6.45 12.28
CA ALA A 38 -10.13 -7.30 12.73
C ALA A 38 -9.81 -8.42 11.71
N PRO A 39 -8.53 -8.80 11.54
CA PRO A 39 -8.14 -9.85 10.61
C PRO A 39 -8.58 -11.23 11.14
N VAL A 40 -8.83 -12.16 10.21
CA VAL A 40 -8.96 -13.57 10.55
C VAL A 40 -7.58 -14.24 10.69
N THR A 41 -7.55 -15.43 11.28
CA THR A 41 -6.33 -16.24 11.34
C THR A 41 -5.92 -16.71 9.94
N VAL A 42 -4.62 -16.97 9.75
CA VAL A 42 -4.07 -17.55 8.51
C VAL A 42 -4.83 -18.82 8.11
N ARG A 43 -5.14 -19.69 9.09
CA ARG A 43 -5.88 -20.94 8.86
C ARG A 43 -7.27 -20.69 8.25
N LYS A 44 -7.99 -19.65 8.71
CA LYS A 44 -9.30 -19.29 8.15
C LYS A 44 -9.17 -18.78 6.70
N ALA A 45 -8.14 -17.98 6.42
CA ALA A 45 -7.86 -17.52 5.06
C ALA A 45 -7.48 -18.67 4.11
N GLN A 46 -6.64 -19.61 4.57
CA GLN A 46 -6.29 -20.82 3.83
C GLN A 46 -7.50 -21.72 3.56
N HIS A 47 -8.39 -21.89 4.54
CA HIS A 47 -9.62 -22.66 4.35
C HIS A 47 -10.50 -22.02 3.26
N TRP A 48 -10.64 -20.70 3.26
CA TRP A 48 -11.36 -20.00 2.20
C TRP A 48 -10.74 -20.27 0.82
N CYS A 49 -9.40 -20.17 0.72
CA CYS A 49 -8.68 -20.46 -0.53
C CYS A 49 -8.94 -21.89 -1.01
N ALA A 50 -8.78 -22.88 -0.14
CA ALA A 50 -9.00 -24.30 -0.48
C ALA A 50 -10.43 -24.53 -0.99
N ARG A 51 -11.42 -23.86 -0.39
CA ARG A 51 -12.82 -23.93 -0.83
C ARG A 51 -13.04 -23.31 -2.21
N MET A 52 -12.39 -22.17 -2.50
CA MET A 52 -12.49 -21.53 -3.81
C MET A 52 -11.68 -22.27 -4.89
N GLU A 53 -10.55 -22.88 -4.53
CA GLU A 53 -9.76 -23.76 -5.41
C GLU A 53 -10.56 -25.00 -5.79
N ALA A 54 -11.27 -25.62 -4.86
CA ALA A 54 -12.15 -26.77 -5.13
C ALA A 54 -13.34 -26.44 -6.05
N LEU A 55 -13.69 -25.15 -6.16
CA LEU A 55 -14.68 -24.63 -7.10
C LEU A 55 -14.05 -24.10 -8.40
N GLU A 56 -12.72 -24.20 -8.55
CA GLU A 56 -11.95 -23.68 -9.66
C GLU A 56 -12.11 -22.16 -9.89
N LEU A 57 -12.42 -21.42 -8.83
CA LEU A 57 -12.65 -19.97 -8.88
C LEU A 57 -11.39 -19.15 -8.56
N VAL A 58 -10.42 -19.75 -7.87
CA VAL A 58 -9.11 -19.17 -7.64
C VAL A 58 -8.01 -20.18 -7.94
N LYS A 59 -6.83 -19.66 -8.27
CA LYS A 59 -5.59 -20.41 -8.27
C LYS A 59 -4.66 -19.84 -7.21
N ARG A 60 -3.71 -20.66 -6.80
CA ARG A 60 -2.70 -20.31 -5.82
C ARG A 60 -1.36 -20.91 -6.20
N GLU A 61 -0.30 -20.14 -5.97
CA GLU A 61 1.06 -20.60 -6.21
C GLU A 61 2.00 -20.06 -5.13
N GLN A 62 2.97 -20.89 -4.75
CA GLN A 62 3.95 -20.54 -3.73
C GLN A 62 5.07 -19.71 -4.36
N LEU A 63 5.25 -18.47 -3.90
CA LEU A 63 6.31 -17.59 -4.36
C LEU A 63 7.21 -17.21 -3.19
N PHE A 64 8.38 -17.85 -3.11
CA PHE A 64 9.36 -17.62 -2.04
C PHE A 64 9.81 -16.16 -1.95
N GLN A 65 9.90 -15.46 -3.08
CA GLN A 65 10.34 -14.06 -3.14
C GLN A 65 9.34 -13.05 -2.55
N ILE A 66 8.07 -13.43 -2.42
CA ILE A 66 6.97 -12.56 -1.95
C ILE A 66 6.43 -13.04 -0.59
N GLY A 67 7.16 -13.98 0.05
CA GLY A 67 6.88 -14.41 1.41
C GLY A 67 5.67 -15.32 1.59
N GLY A 68 5.22 -16.00 0.54
CA GLY A 68 4.13 -16.96 0.70
C GLY A 68 3.38 -17.31 -0.58
N ALA A 69 2.19 -17.83 -0.36
CA ALA A 69 1.27 -18.17 -1.43
C ALA A 69 0.58 -16.91 -1.98
N VAL A 70 0.65 -16.73 -3.30
CA VAL A 70 -0.12 -15.73 -4.04
C VAL A 70 -1.37 -16.39 -4.61
N VAL A 71 -2.50 -15.69 -4.52
CA VAL A 71 -3.83 -16.13 -4.90
C VAL A 71 -4.41 -15.14 -5.90
N TRP A 72 -5.10 -15.64 -6.92
CA TRP A 72 -5.78 -14.84 -7.93
C TRP A 72 -7.03 -15.54 -8.47
N PRO A 73 -8.04 -14.80 -8.94
CA PRO A 73 -9.23 -15.40 -9.55
C PRO A 73 -8.89 -16.06 -10.88
N THR A 74 -9.55 -17.16 -11.20
CA THR A 74 -9.48 -17.81 -12.50
C THR A 74 -10.33 -17.07 -13.55
N ALA A 75 -10.09 -17.40 -14.81
CA ALA A 75 -10.85 -16.87 -15.95
C ALA A 75 -12.36 -17.21 -15.90
N THR A 76 -12.76 -18.19 -15.08
CA THR A 76 -14.15 -18.62 -14.92
C THR A 76 -14.98 -17.64 -14.09
N TRP A 77 -14.36 -16.82 -13.23
CA TRP A 77 -15.08 -15.83 -12.42
C TRP A 77 -14.92 -14.41 -12.93
N ALA A 78 -13.69 -14.00 -13.20
CA ALA A 78 -13.40 -12.74 -13.85
C ALA A 78 -12.84 -13.10 -15.22
N SER A 79 -13.05 -12.29 -16.26
CA SER A 79 -12.26 -12.37 -17.50
C SER A 79 -10.79 -11.98 -17.26
N ALA A 80 -10.23 -12.42 -16.12
CA ALA A 80 -8.93 -12.12 -15.59
C ALA A 80 -7.91 -13.02 -16.27
N ARG A 81 -7.03 -12.37 -17.05
CA ARG A 81 -5.81 -13.00 -17.54
C ARG A 81 -4.96 -13.43 -16.33
N GLN A 82 -4.42 -14.65 -16.39
CA GLN A 82 -3.48 -15.16 -15.40
C GLN A 82 -2.35 -14.14 -15.16
N PRO A 83 -2.06 -13.78 -13.90
CA PRO A 83 -1.00 -12.83 -13.59
C PRO A 83 0.37 -13.40 -13.98
N HIS A 84 1.27 -12.50 -14.39
CA HIS A 84 2.66 -12.85 -14.67
C HIS A 84 3.42 -12.87 -13.33
N LEU A 85 3.37 -13.99 -12.61
CA LEU A 85 3.85 -14.07 -11.22
C LEU A 85 5.34 -13.77 -11.03
N LEU A 86 6.16 -14.03 -12.04
CA LEU A 86 7.60 -13.74 -12.03
C LEU A 86 7.94 -12.33 -12.52
N SER A 87 6.94 -11.46 -12.71
CA SER A 87 7.16 -10.07 -13.07
C SER A 87 7.78 -9.29 -11.92
N GLN A 88 8.52 -8.22 -12.25
CA GLN A 88 9.05 -7.29 -11.26
C GLN A 88 7.95 -6.58 -10.46
N THR A 89 6.73 -6.50 -10.99
CA THR A 89 5.60 -5.80 -10.37
C THR A 89 4.81 -6.66 -9.41
N THR A 90 4.97 -8.00 -9.40
CA THR A 90 4.17 -8.89 -8.55
C THR A 90 4.29 -8.53 -7.06
N ARG A 91 5.50 -8.21 -6.58
CA ARG A 91 5.72 -7.80 -5.19
C ARG A 91 4.93 -6.53 -4.85
N HIS A 92 4.97 -5.55 -5.77
CA HIS A 92 4.23 -4.29 -5.63
C HIS A 92 2.72 -4.53 -5.62
N GLU A 93 2.20 -5.31 -6.56
CA GLU A 93 0.77 -5.65 -6.64
C GLU A 93 0.27 -6.37 -5.38
N VAL A 94 1.07 -7.29 -4.80
CA VAL A 94 0.74 -7.92 -3.52
C VAL A 94 0.70 -6.89 -2.40
N SER A 95 1.66 -5.98 -2.29
CA SER A 95 1.65 -4.94 -1.26
C SER A 95 0.47 -3.97 -1.40
N VAL A 96 0.08 -3.63 -2.64
CA VAL A 96 -1.15 -2.87 -2.91
C VAL A 96 -2.39 -3.63 -2.43
N SER A 97 -2.45 -4.95 -2.65
CA SER A 97 -3.56 -5.77 -2.15
C SER A 97 -3.65 -5.73 -0.61
N ILE A 98 -2.52 -5.78 0.09
CA ILE A 98 -2.48 -5.71 1.56
C ILE A 98 -3.01 -4.35 2.05
N VAL A 99 -2.53 -3.26 1.46
CA VAL A 99 -2.99 -1.90 1.77
C VAL A 99 -4.49 -1.78 1.54
N SER A 100 -4.98 -2.22 0.38
CA SER A 100 -6.39 -2.15 0.04
C SER A 100 -7.27 -2.90 1.03
N ALA A 101 -6.86 -4.10 1.45
CA ALA A 101 -7.60 -4.92 2.39
C ALA A 101 -7.69 -4.25 3.77
N ARG A 102 -6.66 -3.48 4.15
CA ARG A 102 -6.63 -2.70 5.39
C ARG A 102 -7.54 -1.47 5.31
N TYR A 103 -7.62 -0.79 4.17
CA TYR A 103 -8.64 0.23 3.93
C TYR A 103 -10.06 -0.33 4.02
N LEU A 104 -10.32 -1.50 3.41
CA LEU A 104 -11.62 -2.18 3.52
C LEU A 104 -11.97 -2.47 4.99
N ALA A 105 -11.03 -2.99 5.76
CA ALA A 105 -11.22 -3.26 7.19
C ALA A 105 -11.46 -1.98 8.01
N ALA A 106 -10.88 -0.85 7.59
CA ALA A 106 -11.15 0.46 8.17
C ALA A 106 -12.49 1.08 7.70
N GLY A 107 -13.29 0.36 6.92
CA GLY A 107 -14.60 0.80 6.44
C GLY A 107 -14.54 1.77 5.27
N TYR A 108 -13.42 1.79 4.53
CA TYR A 108 -13.34 2.47 3.24
C TYR A 108 -13.82 1.55 2.13
N GLU A 109 -14.27 2.16 1.04
CA GLU A 109 -14.36 1.51 -0.25
C GLU A 109 -13.03 1.68 -1.00
N TRP A 110 -12.69 0.73 -1.86
CA TRP A 110 -11.44 0.74 -2.62
C TRP A 110 -11.71 0.65 -4.12
N PHE A 111 -11.02 1.49 -4.90
CA PHE A 111 -11.18 1.59 -6.35
C PHE A 111 -9.84 1.67 -7.06
N ARG A 112 -9.82 1.28 -8.34
CA ARG A 112 -8.71 1.61 -9.24
C ARG A 112 -8.77 3.10 -9.57
N ASP A 113 -7.63 3.78 -9.51
CA ASP A 113 -7.56 5.17 -9.94
C ASP A 113 -7.76 5.31 -11.45
N ARG A 114 -8.17 6.50 -11.88
CA ARG A 114 -8.35 6.80 -13.31
C ARG A 114 -7.02 6.67 -14.07
N PRO A 115 -7.02 6.14 -15.30
CA PRO A 115 -5.81 6.09 -16.11
C PRO A 115 -5.27 7.51 -16.36
N ALA A 116 -3.96 7.67 -16.26
CA ALA A 116 -3.30 8.92 -16.63
C ALA A 116 -3.48 9.18 -18.13
N LYS A 117 -3.98 10.36 -18.50
CA LYS A 117 -4.27 10.69 -19.90
C LYS A 117 -3.06 11.21 -20.67
N ASN A 118 -2.05 11.69 -19.96
CA ASN A 118 -0.83 12.28 -20.54
C ASN A 118 0.34 12.17 -19.54
N GLY A 119 1.54 12.55 -19.98
CA GLY A 119 2.77 12.44 -19.17
C GLY A 119 2.86 13.38 -17.96
N TYR A 120 1.91 14.31 -17.80
CA TYR A 120 1.82 15.21 -16.64
C TYR A 120 0.84 14.71 -15.57
N GLU A 121 0.05 13.69 -15.90
CA GLU A 121 -0.83 13.03 -14.95
C GLU A 121 -0.15 11.82 -14.33
N HIS A 122 -0.57 11.50 -13.11
CA HIS A 122 -0.12 10.33 -12.39
C HIS A 122 -1.33 9.57 -11.87
N GLN A 123 -1.31 8.26 -12.09
CA GLN A 123 -2.32 7.32 -11.62
C GLN A 123 -1.82 6.72 -10.30
N ALA A 124 -2.62 6.87 -9.25
CA ALA A 124 -2.36 6.24 -7.96
C ALA A 124 -2.51 4.73 -8.04
N ASP A 125 -1.87 4.00 -7.13
CA ASP A 125 -2.01 2.55 -7.02
C ASP A 125 -3.46 2.16 -6.65
N GLY A 126 -4.16 3.03 -5.92
CA GLY A 126 -5.61 2.97 -5.76
C GLY A 126 -6.19 4.21 -5.10
N ILE A 127 -7.52 4.27 -5.09
CA ILE A 127 -8.29 5.31 -4.40
C ILE A 127 -9.11 4.67 -3.30
N ALA A 128 -8.99 5.19 -2.08
CA ALA A 128 -9.83 4.80 -0.96
C ALA A 128 -10.86 5.90 -0.65
N ARG A 129 -12.12 5.51 -0.42
CA ARG A 129 -13.21 6.44 -0.12
C ARG A 129 -13.91 6.11 1.19
N LYS A 130 -14.13 7.12 2.04
CA LYS A 130 -14.99 7.01 3.23
C LYS A 130 -15.61 8.37 3.54
N GLY A 131 -16.94 8.47 3.42
CA GLY A 131 -17.64 9.75 3.52
C GLY A 131 -17.12 10.75 2.47
N SER A 132 -16.70 11.93 2.92
CA SER A 132 -16.08 12.97 2.07
C SER A 132 -14.60 12.76 1.81
N THR A 133 -13.96 11.80 2.48
CA THR A 133 -12.53 11.52 2.30
C THR A 133 -12.32 10.69 1.05
N LEU A 134 -11.48 11.21 0.16
CA LEU A 134 -10.90 10.53 -1.00
C LEU A 134 -9.38 10.52 -0.84
N ASP A 135 -8.81 9.36 -0.57
CA ASP A 135 -7.38 9.20 -0.35
C ASP A 135 -6.74 8.55 -1.59
N ALA A 136 -5.78 9.23 -2.20
CA ALA A 136 -4.96 8.65 -3.25
C ALA A 136 -3.81 7.86 -2.61
N VAL A 137 -3.74 6.58 -2.91
CA VAL A 137 -2.86 5.67 -2.20
C VAL A 137 -1.72 5.24 -3.11
N GLU A 138 -0.52 5.30 -2.55
CA GLU A 138 0.74 4.92 -3.20
C GLU A 138 1.47 3.90 -2.33
N VAL A 139 2.04 2.88 -2.97
CA VAL A 139 2.93 1.93 -2.34
C VAL A 139 4.36 2.16 -2.84
N GLU A 140 5.30 2.36 -1.92
CA GLU A 140 6.70 2.61 -2.27
C GLU A 140 7.64 1.62 -1.57
N LEU A 141 7.99 0.55 -2.29
CA LEU A 141 8.98 -0.43 -1.83
C LEU A 141 10.38 -0.19 -2.42
N THR A 142 10.50 0.66 -3.44
CA THR A 142 11.78 0.88 -4.14
C THR A 142 11.88 2.33 -4.58
N ALA A 143 12.80 3.07 -3.95
CA ALA A 143 12.92 4.49 -4.15
C ALA A 143 13.02 4.89 -5.64
N LYS A 144 12.13 5.79 -6.04
CA LYS A 144 12.17 6.41 -7.38
C LYS A 144 13.23 7.50 -7.44
N ARG A 145 13.66 7.85 -8.66
CA ARG A 145 14.56 8.99 -8.88
C ARG A 145 13.91 10.29 -8.42
N PRO A 146 14.64 11.27 -7.87
CA PRO A 146 14.08 12.53 -7.37
C PRO A 146 13.20 13.28 -8.39
N GLN A 147 13.60 13.29 -9.67
CA GLN A 147 12.84 13.93 -10.73
C GLN A 147 11.44 13.31 -10.90
N ARG A 148 11.32 11.99 -10.70
CA ARG A 148 10.04 11.27 -10.80
C ARG A 148 9.12 11.66 -9.65
N TYR A 149 9.63 11.76 -8.42
CA TYR A 149 8.84 12.25 -7.29
C TYR A 149 8.32 13.67 -7.52
N GLY A 150 9.17 14.57 -8.02
CA GLY A 150 8.75 15.94 -8.34
C GLY A 150 7.59 16.00 -9.34
N ALA A 151 7.56 15.11 -10.34
CA ALA A 151 6.44 15.01 -11.27
C ALA A 151 5.17 14.47 -10.61
N ILE A 152 5.29 13.41 -9.81
CA ILE A 152 4.17 12.79 -9.09
C ILE A 152 3.55 13.79 -8.11
N PHE A 153 4.36 14.50 -7.31
CA PHE A 153 3.83 15.45 -6.35
C PHE A 153 3.11 16.62 -7.00
N ARG A 154 3.59 17.12 -8.14
CA ARG A 154 2.88 18.16 -8.91
C ARG A 154 1.54 17.65 -9.43
N ALA A 155 1.49 16.42 -9.95
CA ALA A 155 0.25 15.82 -10.42
C ALA A 155 -0.78 15.68 -9.29
N PHE A 156 -0.34 15.26 -8.09
CA PHE A 156 -1.22 15.18 -6.94
C PHE A 156 -1.63 16.53 -6.37
N ASP A 157 -0.73 17.52 -6.34
CA ASP A 157 -1.06 18.88 -5.89
C ASP A 157 -2.18 19.49 -6.75
N VAL A 158 -2.15 19.31 -8.07
CA VAL A 158 -3.24 19.74 -8.97
C VAL A 158 -4.57 19.06 -8.60
N ARG A 159 -4.55 17.75 -8.32
CA ARG A 159 -5.78 17.02 -7.93
C ARG A 159 -6.30 17.47 -6.57
N LEU A 160 -5.40 17.72 -5.62
CA LEU A 160 -5.70 18.24 -4.29
C LEU A 160 -6.29 19.67 -4.35
N GLN A 161 -5.83 20.51 -5.27
CA GLN A 161 -6.37 21.88 -5.46
C GLN A 161 -7.75 21.87 -6.11
N ARG A 162 -8.03 20.89 -6.98
CA ARG A 162 -9.33 20.71 -7.64
C ARG A 162 -10.36 19.97 -6.78
N GLY A 163 -9.97 19.48 -5.60
CA GLY A 163 -10.83 18.65 -4.76
C GLY A 163 -11.12 17.26 -5.36
N GLU A 164 -10.33 16.82 -6.34
CA GLU A 164 -10.43 15.46 -6.92
C GLU A 164 -10.01 14.39 -5.90
N ILE A 165 -9.12 14.76 -4.97
CA ILE A 165 -8.67 13.96 -3.84
C ILE A 165 -8.52 14.86 -2.61
N THR A 166 -8.63 14.28 -1.43
CA THR A 166 -8.49 14.98 -0.14
C THR A 166 -7.10 14.81 0.45
N HIS A 167 -6.50 13.64 0.28
CA HIS A 167 -5.21 13.26 0.82
C HIS A 167 -4.46 12.39 -0.18
N VAL A 168 -3.16 12.27 0.06
CA VAL A 168 -2.31 11.29 -0.59
C VAL A 168 -1.54 10.55 0.49
N THR A 169 -1.65 9.23 0.54
CA THR A 169 -0.96 8.40 1.52
C THR A 169 0.01 7.44 0.84
N TYR A 170 1.29 7.58 1.16
CA TYR A 170 2.36 6.67 0.77
C TYR A 170 2.57 5.62 1.85
N PHE A 171 2.33 4.35 1.54
CA PHE A 171 2.73 3.21 2.38
C PHE A 171 4.08 2.69 1.89
N THR A 172 5.06 2.67 2.78
CA THR A 172 6.45 2.49 2.36
C THR A 172 7.17 1.46 3.20
N ASN A 173 8.32 1.00 2.71
CA ASN A 173 9.38 0.56 3.60
C ASN A 173 10.18 1.77 4.11
N VAL A 174 11.11 1.55 5.05
CA VAL A 174 11.87 2.64 5.68
C VAL A 174 12.69 3.42 4.64
N ALA A 175 13.34 2.74 3.70
CA ALA A 175 14.16 3.37 2.67
C ALA A 175 13.33 4.23 1.69
N GLY A 176 12.18 3.71 1.23
CA GLY A 176 11.24 4.42 0.37
C GLY A 176 10.67 5.66 1.06
N GLY A 177 10.30 5.53 2.33
CA GLY A 177 9.79 6.65 3.14
C GLY A 177 10.82 7.79 3.26
N ARG A 178 12.08 7.46 3.55
CA ARG A 178 13.18 8.44 3.58
C ARG A 178 13.36 9.14 2.21
N ALA A 179 13.30 8.39 1.12
CA ALA A 179 13.45 8.95 -0.22
C ALA A 179 12.31 9.93 -0.57
N ILE A 180 11.07 9.59 -0.22
CA ILE A 180 9.91 10.48 -0.40
C ILE A 180 10.06 11.74 0.45
N GLN A 181 10.43 11.61 1.72
CA GLN A 181 10.65 12.76 2.61
C GLN A 181 11.76 13.68 2.10
N GLN A 182 12.87 13.12 1.62
CA GLN A 182 13.96 13.89 1.02
C GLN A 182 13.49 14.62 -0.24
N ALA A 183 12.73 13.95 -1.11
CA ALA A 183 12.17 14.54 -2.32
C ALA A 183 11.17 15.65 -2.00
N LEU A 184 10.32 15.48 -0.98
CA LEU A 184 9.37 16.49 -0.54
C LEU A 184 10.06 17.75 -0.05
N SER A 185 11.09 17.60 0.79
CA SER A 185 11.90 18.71 1.29
C SER A 185 12.56 19.51 0.17
N GLY A 186 13.01 18.83 -0.90
CA GLY A 186 13.62 19.46 -2.08
C GLY A 186 12.62 19.89 -3.17
N SER A 187 11.31 19.69 -2.99
CA SER A 187 10.31 19.95 -4.02
C SER A 187 9.70 21.35 -3.93
N ALA A 188 9.20 21.87 -5.06
CA ALA A 188 8.42 23.12 -5.10
C ALA A 188 6.95 22.95 -4.68
N VAL A 189 6.57 21.81 -4.08
CA VAL A 189 5.18 21.56 -3.64
C VAL A 189 4.82 22.55 -2.53
N PRO A 190 3.70 23.30 -2.66
CA PRO A 190 3.27 24.25 -1.63
C PRO A 190 3.04 23.60 -0.27
N ALA A 191 3.18 24.38 0.81
CA ALA A 191 2.99 23.89 2.18
C ALA A 191 1.59 23.25 2.40
N SER A 192 0.54 23.80 1.78
CA SER A 192 -0.84 23.27 1.83
C SER A 192 -1.04 21.95 1.09
N GLY A 193 -0.20 21.64 0.10
CA GLY A 193 -0.14 20.33 -0.54
C GLY A 193 0.63 19.33 0.33
N ARG A 194 1.76 19.75 0.90
CA ARG A 194 2.58 18.94 1.81
C ARG A 194 1.80 18.51 3.05
N SER A 195 0.98 19.39 3.62
CA SER A 195 0.11 19.08 4.76
C SER A 195 -1.07 18.18 4.38
N ARG A 196 -1.11 17.56 3.20
CA ARG A 196 -2.11 16.53 2.85
C ARG A 196 -1.45 15.24 2.33
N LEU A 197 -0.11 15.20 2.37
CA LEU A 197 0.73 14.08 1.99
C LEU A 197 1.18 13.34 3.25
N ARG A 198 0.91 12.04 3.32
CA ARG A 198 1.26 11.17 4.44
C ARG A 198 2.28 10.12 3.98
N VAL A 199 3.26 9.82 4.83
CA VAL A 199 4.27 8.79 4.56
C VAL A 199 4.30 7.85 5.74
N VAL A 200 3.83 6.62 5.54
CA VAL A 200 3.57 5.65 6.59
C VAL A 200 4.47 4.42 6.37
N PRO A 201 5.57 4.27 7.14
CA PRO A 201 6.49 3.15 6.98
C PRO A 201 5.90 1.90 7.64
N VAL A 202 5.24 1.06 6.85
CA VAL A 202 4.54 -0.16 7.32
C VAL A 202 5.12 -1.44 6.76
N PHE A 203 6.04 -1.36 5.81
CA PHE A 203 6.62 -2.52 5.14
C PHE A 203 8.08 -2.76 5.55
N ASP A 204 8.48 -4.02 5.60
CA ASP A 204 9.89 -4.41 5.55
C ASP A 204 10.46 -4.29 4.11
N ASP A 205 11.77 -4.51 3.96
CA ASP A 205 12.44 -4.44 2.66
C ASP A 205 11.98 -5.52 1.66
N ARG A 206 11.31 -6.57 2.16
CA ARG A 206 10.71 -7.63 1.36
C ARG A 206 9.26 -7.33 0.97
N GLY A 207 8.66 -6.27 1.51
CA GLY A 207 7.28 -5.88 1.25
C GLY A 207 6.26 -6.56 2.17
N HIS A 208 6.69 -7.15 3.29
CA HIS A 208 5.78 -7.65 4.32
C HIS A 208 5.33 -6.52 5.23
N TRP A 209 4.05 -6.52 5.56
CA TRP A 209 3.50 -5.57 6.53
C TRP A 209 3.98 -5.90 7.94
N TYR A 210 4.35 -4.88 8.72
CA TYR A 210 4.72 -5.03 10.13
C TYR A 210 3.49 -5.24 11.00
N GLY A 211 3.37 -6.44 11.58
CA GLY A 211 2.34 -6.74 12.57
C GLY A 211 0.90 -6.69 12.04
N ASP A 212 -0.04 -6.83 12.97
CA ASP A 212 -1.48 -6.77 12.68
C ASP A 212 -2.08 -5.40 13.07
N GLU A 213 -1.27 -4.45 13.54
CA GLU A 213 -1.75 -3.10 13.88
C GLU A 213 -2.14 -2.32 12.63
N GLN A 214 -3.27 -1.61 12.71
CA GLN A 214 -3.65 -0.63 11.70
C GLN A 214 -3.02 0.73 12.02
N PRO A 215 -2.36 1.40 11.06
CA PRO A 215 -1.86 2.75 11.26
C PRO A 215 -3.00 3.70 11.59
N VAL A 216 -2.72 4.66 12.48
CA VAL A 216 -3.71 5.64 12.95
C VAL A 216 -4.30 6.45 11.79
N GLU A 217 -3.52 6.61 10.72
CA GLU A 217 -3.90 7.26 9.46
C GLU A 217 -5.08 6.59 8.75
N LEU A 218 -5.35 5.31 9.01
CA LEU A 218 -6.50 4.58 8.48
C LEU A 218 -7.74 4.68 9.38
N GLY A 219 -7.59 5.04 10.66
CA GLY A 219 -8.64 4.93 11.67
C GLY A 219 -9.14 6.23 12.32
N GLY A 220 -8.44 7.35 12.17
CA GLY A 220 -8.74 8.59 12.91
C GLY A 220 -8.72 9.89 12.07
N GLU A 221 -9.15 10.99 12.69
CA GLU A 221 -8.86 12.34 12.20
C GLU A 221 -7.34 12.53 12.18
N TRP A 222 -6.80 12.89 11.02
CA TRP A 222 -5.36 13.07 10.86
C TRP A 222 -4.93 14.45 11.33
N THR A 223 -4.03 14.47 12.32
CA THR A 223 -3.18 15.62 12.61
C THR A 223 -1.82 15.41 11.94
N ALA A 224 -1.37 16.39 11.16
CA ALA A 224 -0.05 16.35 10.54
C ALA A 224 1.05 16.08 11.59
N PRO A 225 1.95 15.11 11.40
CA PRO A 225 3.07 14.95 12.30
C PRO A 225 3.95 16.20 12.25
N ALA A 226 4.35 16.69 13.42
CA ALA A 226 5.39 17.72 13.49
C ALA A 226 6.66 17.17 12.83
N LEU A 227 7.19 17.90 11.85
CA LEU A 227 8.47 17.52 11.23
C LEU A 227 9.53 17.43 12.33
N PRO A 228 10.31 16.33 12.42
CA PRO A 228 11.43 16.31 13.33
C PRO A 228 12.37 17.46 12.97
N ALA A 229 12.86 18.17 14.00
CA ALA A 229 13.80 19.26 13.81
C ALA A 229 15.00 18.78 12.96
N PRO A 230 15.55 19.62 12.07
CA PRO A 230 16.76 19.29 11.35
C PRO A 230 17.84 18.85 12.34
N VAL A 231 18.45 17.68 12.11
CA VAL A 231 19.61 17.26 12.89
C VAL A 231 20.69 18.31 12.66
N ASP A 232 20.99 19.08 13.69
CA ASP A 232 22.07 20.05 13.67
C ASP A 232 23.39 19.30 13.51
N ARG A 233 23.95 19.35 12.30
CA ARG A 233 25.24 18.72 11.96
C ARG A 233 26.44 19.58 12.39
N SER A 234 26.23 20.69 13.10
CA SER A 234 27.32 21.56 13.54
C SER A 234 28.22 20.94 14.62
N ASN A 235 27.84 19.80 15.22
CA ASN A 235 28.56 19.21 16.36
C ASN A 235 29.21 17.84 16.13
N SER A 236 29.33 17.35 14.90
CA SER A 236 30.14 16.14 14.64
C SER A 236 31.64 16.44 14.52
N ARG A 237 32.26 16.91 15.61
CA ARG A 237 33.69 16.67 15.83
C ARG A 237 33.80 15.34 16.56
N GLN A 238 34.17 14.29 15.84
CA GLN A 238 34.65 13.06 16.46
C GLN A 238 35.91 13.39 17.29
N PRO A 239 36.04 12.91 18.54
CA PRO A 239 37.32 12.95 19.23
C PRO A 239 38.28 11.99 18.51
N ASN A 240 39.46 12.50 18.12
CA ASN A 240 40.56 11.71 17.57
C ASN A 240 40.97 10.62 18.57
N LEU A 241 40.54 9.38 18.31
CA LEU A 241 41.05 8.18 18.96
C LEU A 241 42.37 7.76 18.29
N PHE A 242 43.43 8.53 18.49
CA PHE A 242 44.82 8.12 18.27
C PHE A 242 45.71 8.92 19.21
N GLU A 243 45.66 8.60 20.50
CA GLU A 243 46.82 8.77 21.38
C GLU A 243 47.44 7.38 21.58
N SER A 244 48.65 7.26 21.05
CA SER A 244 49.58 6.15 21.20
C SER A 244 50.03 6.01 22.65
N ASP A 245 49.82 4.83 23.22
CA ASP A 245 50.34 4.41 24.51
C ASP A 245 51.82 3.97 24.35
N PRO A 246 52.79 4.53 25.10
CA PRO A 246 54.17 4.07 25.08
C PRO A 246 54.47 3.12 26.25
N ARG A 247 54.67 1.83 25.95
CA ARG A 247 55.51 0.90 26.72
C ARG A 247 56.15 -0.14 25.81
#